data_AF-A0A0P1KQ11-F1
#
_entry.id   AF-A0A0P1KQ11-F1
#
_cell.length_a   1.000
_cell.length_b   1.000
_cell.length_c   1.000
_cell.angle_alpha   90.00
_cell.angle_beta   90.00
_cell.angle_gamma   90.00
#
_symmetry.space_group_name_H-M   'P 1'
#
loop_
_entity.id
_entity.type
_entity.pdbx_description
1 polymer ?
#
loop_
_entity_poly.entity_id
_entity_poly.type
_entity_poly.pdbx_seq_one_letter_code
_entity_poly.pdbx_strand_id
1 'polypeptide(L)'
;MVELRRSTRKKSSDALKRAPEEEEVTPNTPKTKKAKTNGSKSELEVGDESPDVVLKNQDGEEVSFKDVVQQNKVVVVFAYPKASTPGCTKQACGFRDNYEELKKNAAVFGLSTDTPNAQQKFQEKHSFPFDLLSDPQRKLIGPLGASKSPSGTKRSYWVFAHGKLRIKRISVSPEASVSEAKKEAAEAVQADDNKDAKEEAKEELDGENSGGDDGDDDSDDDEDFKEHEGDDPELEEVGQEEDEEYGEGDLKKDEDSEADVEVENGDSKGAKEEANELQDGEAENEGENENEE
;
A
#
# COMPACT_ATOMS: atom_id res chain seq x y z
N MET A 1 -36.76 25.51 -50.02
CA MET A 1 -38.10 26.10 -50.27
C MET A 1 -39.10 25.32 -49.45
N VAL A 2 -39.56 25.94 -48.36
CA VAL A 2 -40.83 25.86 -47.62
C VAL A 2 -41.46 24.48 -47.33
N GLU A 3 -41.62 24.24 -46.04
CA GLU A 3 -42.36 23.17 -45.36
C GLU A 3 -43.86 23.08 -45.72
N LEU A 4 -44.48 21.95 -45.35
CA LEU A 4 -45.62 21.86 -44.40
C LEU A 4 -46.65 20.79 -44.81
N ARG A 5 -47.25 20.21 -43.73
CA ARG A 5 -48.59 19.59 -43.59
C ARG A 5 -48.59 18.05 -43.58
N ARG A 6 -49.29 17.33 -42.70
CA ARG A 6 -50.03 17.50 -41.43
C ARG A 6 -50.79 16.16 -41.21
N SER A 7 -51.11 15.82 -39.96
CA SER A 7 -52.37 15.16 -39.52
C SER A 7 -52.50 13.62 -39.45
N THR A 8 -52.61 13.15 -38.20
CA THR A 8 -53.59 12.23 -37.56
C THR A 8 -54.18 11.02 -38.32
N ARG A 9 -54.21 9.83 -37.67
CA ARG A 9 -55.37 9.25 -36.93
C ARG A 9 -55.12 7.77 -36.56
N LYS A 10 -55.91 7.32 -35.58
CA LYS A 10 -55.80 6.21 -34.62
C LYS A 10 -56.49 4.91 -35.09
N LYS A 11 -56.01 3.77 -34.52
CA LYS A 11 -56.74 2.58 -34.01
C LYS A 11 -57.04 1.37 -34.93
N SER A 12 -56.62 0.19 -34.46
CA SER A 12 -57.33 -1.13 -34.41
C SER A 12 -56.35 -2.11 -33.70
N SER A 13 -56.49 -2.58 -32.46
CA SER A 13 -57.48 -3.42 -31.75
C SER A 13 -57.12 -4.93 -31.72
N ASP A 14 -57.42 -5.55 -30.57
CA ASP A 14 -57.31 -6.98 -30.15
C ASP A 14 -55.93 -7.44 -29.63
N ALA A 15 -55.62 -7.62 -28.33
CA ALA A 15 -56.28 -8.12 -27.10
C ALA A 15 -56.07 -9.62 -26.81
N LEU A 16 -55.85 -9.91 -25.51
CA LEU A 16 -55.71 -11.21 -24.80
C LEU A 16 -54.25 -11.63 -24.52
N LYS A 17 -53.81 -11.97 -23.30
CA LYS A 17 -54.39 -11.96 -21.95
C LYS A 17 -53.28 -12.35 -20.94
N ARG A 18 -53.36 -11.78 -19.72
CA ARG A 18 -53.06 -12.40 -18.41
C ARG A 18 -51.67 -12.13 -17.76
N ALA A 19 -51.71 -11.29 -16.73
CA ALA A 19 -50.80 -11.25 -15.57
C ALA A 19 -51.01 -12.48 -14.66
N PRO A 20 -50.03 -12.82 -13.80
CA PRO A 20 -50.09 -12.32 -12.43
C PRO A 20 -48.74 -11.86 -11.84
N GLU A 21 -48.86 -11.19 -10.69
CA GLU A 21 -47.86 -10.79 -9.69
C GLU A 21 -46.55 -11.59 -9.68
N GLU A 22 -45.41 -10.87 -9.67
CA GLU A 22 -44.18 -11.37 -9.06
C GLU A 22 -43.92 -10.61 -7.77
N GLU A 23 -43.78 -11.42 -6.73
CA GLU A 23 -43.55 -11.08 -5.34
C GLU A 23 -42.24 -10.34 -5.10
N GLU A 24 -42.28 -9.55 -4.03
CA GLU A 24 -41.12 -9.02 -3.34
C GLU A 24 -40.23 -10.17 -2.83
N VAL A 25 -39.12 -10.41 -3.54
CA VAL A 25 -38.04 -11.28 -3.07
C VAL A 25 -36.98 -10.45 -2.36
N THR A 26 -37.09 -10.44 -1.03
CA THR A 26 -36.06 -9.99 -0.10
C THR A 26 -34.71 -10.68 -0.38
N PRO A 27 -33.59 -9.97 -0.58
CA PRO A 27 -32.29 -10.60 -0.50
C PRO A 27 -31.96 -10.86 0.98
N ASN A 28 -32.07 -12.13 1.37
CA ASN A 28 -31.61 -12.65 2.65
C ASN A 28 -30.13 -12.31 2.86
N THR A 29 -29.88 -11.41 3.80
CA THR A 29 -28.58 -11.15 4.43
C THR A 29 -28.01 -12.44 5.02
N PRO A 30 -26.83 -12.94 4.58
CA PRO A 30 -26.02 -13.81 5.42
C PRO A 30 -25.51 -12.96 6.58
N LYS A 31 -26.00 -13.28 7.77
CA LYS A 31 -25.73 -12.65 9.05
C LYS A 31 -24.24 -12.34 9.21
N THR A 32 -23.92 -11.07 9.06
CA THR A 32 -22.68 -10.44 9.50
C THR A 32 -22.51 -10.80 10.97
N LYS A 33 -21.53 -11.65 11.29
CA LYS A 33 -20.98 -11.70 12.64
C LYS A 33 -20.43 -10.30 12.89
N LYS A 34 -21.10 -9.57 13.77
CA LYS A 34 -20.69 -8.24 14.24
C LYS A 34 -19.22 -8.31 14.61
N ALA A 35 -18.36 -7.68 13.81
CA ALA A 35 -17.07 -7.25 14.27
C ALA A 35 -17.33 -6.38 15.50
N LYS A 36 -16.94 -6.88 16.67
CA LYS A 36 -16.90 -6.07 17.88
C LYS A 36 -15.84 -5.01 17.64
N THR A 37 -16.27 -3.84 17.20
CA THR A 37 -15.48 -2.61 17.22
C THR A 37 -15.16 -2.28 18.66
N ASN A 38 -14.02 -2.78 19.15
CA ASN A 38 -13.42 -2.25 20.35
C ASN A 38 -12.83 -0.87 20.02
N GLY A 39 -13.39 0.14 20.66
CA GLY A 39 -12.71 1.38 21.01
C GLY A 39 -12.27 2.27 19.86
N SER A 40 -13.08 3.29 19.60
CA SER A 40 -12.65 4.52 18.92
C SER A 40 -11.50 5.19 19.68
N LYS A 41 -10.25 4.77 19.43
CA LYS A 41 -9.10 5.68 19.49
C LYS A 41 -9.10 6.41 18.16
N SER A 42 -9.38 7.71 18.19
CA SER A 42 -9.54 8.55 16.99
C SER A 42 -8.28 8.60 16.12
N GLU A 43 -7.12 8.27 16.70
CA GLU A 43 -5.87 8.13 15.98
C GLU A 43 -4.90 7.25 16.78
N LEU A 44 -4.16 6.36 16.10
CA LEU A 44 -3.11 5.54 16.69
C LEU A 44 -1.87 6.37 16.98
N GLU A 45 -1.25 6.05 18.11
CA GLU A 45 0.02 6.58 18.58
C GLU A 45 1.06 5.47 18.65
N VAL A 46 2.33 5.87 18.76
CA VAL A 46 3.43 4.92 18.94
C VAL A 46 3.20 4.12 20.23
N GLY A 47 3.27 2.80 20.13
CA GLY A 47 3.00 1.83 21.19
C GLY A 47 1.64 1.14 21.10
N ASP A 48 0.69 1.69 20.33
CA ASP A 48 -0.63 1.08 20.15
C ASP A 48 -0.58 -0.19 19.28
N GLU A 49 -1.54 -1.07 19.48
CA GLU A 49 -1.74 -2.26 18.64
C GLU A 49 -2.28 -1.89 17.25
N SER A 50 -1.95 -2.70 16.24
CA SER A 50 -2.49 -2.51 14.88
C SER A 50 -4.04 -2.61 14.87
N PRO A 51 -4.74 -1.76 14.10
CA PRO A 51 -6.18 -1.81 14.03
C PRO A 51 -6.66 -3.10 13.33
N ASP A 52 -7.77 -3.64 13.80
CA ASP A 52 -8.39 -4.83 13.22
C ASP A 52 -9.23 -4.44 11.99
N VAL A 53 -8.57 -4.37 10.84
CA VAL A 53 -9.16 -3.96 9.56
C VAL A 53 -8.82 -4.94 8.46
N VAL A 54 -9.82 -5.21 7.62
CA VAL A 54 -9.67 -6.01 6.40
C VAL A 54 -9.80 -5.07 5.19
N LEU A 55 -8.79 -5.09 4.33
CA LEU A 55 -8.72 -4.30 3.10
C LEU A 55 -8.58 -5.22 1.90
N LYS A 56 -8.71 -4.67 0.68
CA LYS A 56 -8.40 -5.41 -0.54
C LYS A 56 -7.00 -5.05 -1.04
N ASN A 57 -6.25 -6.02 -1.53
CA ASN A 57 -5.01 -5.76 -2.28
C ASN A 57 -5.31 -5.43 -3.76
N GLN A 58 -4.26 -5.26 -4.55
CA GLN A 58 -4.33 -5.01 -6.00
C GLN A 58 -5.04 -6.13 -6.77
N ASP A 59 -4.91 -7.38 -6.33
CA ASP A 59 -5.51 -8.56 -6.97
C ASP A 59 -6.97 -8.77 -6.54
N GLY A 60 -7.47 -7.94 -5.61
CA GLY A 60 -8.83 -7.97 -5.11
C GLY A 60 -9.03 -8.96 -3.95
N GLU A 61 -7.96 -9.56 -3.45
CA GLU A 61 -7.93 -10.47 -2.31
C GLU A 61 -8.07 -9.70 -1.00
N GLU A 62 -8.69 -10.33 -0.01
CA GLU A 62 -8.88 -9.73 1.31
C GLU A 62 -7.62 -9.92 2.17
N VAL A 63 -7.05 -8.80 2.62
CA VAL A 63 -5.88 -8.75 3.50
C VAL A 63 -6.31 -8.23 4.86
N SER A 64 -6.19 -9.09 5.88
CA SER A 64 -6.35 -8.72 7.28
C SER A 64 -5.07 -8.03 7.77
N PHE A 65 -5.15 -6.72 8.00
CA PHE A 65 -3.97 -5.93 8.37
C PHE A 65 -3.37 -6.37 9.71
N LYS A 66 -4.23 -6.73 10.66
CA LYS A 66 -3.81 -7.22 11.97
C LYS A 66 -3.03 -8.54 11.85
N ASP A 67 -3.51 -9.46 11.02
CA ASP A 67 -2.84 -10.74 10.83
C ASP A 67 -1.47 -10.54 10.15
N VAL A 68 -1.40 -9.66 9.15
CA VAL A 68 -0.12 -9.29 8.51
C VAL A 68 0.89 -8.76 9.52
N VAL A 69 0.47 -7.86 10.43
CA VAL A 69 1.37 -7.27 11.44
C VAL A 69 1.74 -8.27 12.55
N GLN A 70 0.94 -9.30 12.78
CA GLN A 70 1.25 -10.36 13.76
C GLN A 70 2.13 -11.47 13.19
N GLN A 71 1.98 -11.79 11.90
CA GLN A 71 2.75 -12.85 11.23
C GLN A 71 4.17 -12.39 10.86
N ASN A 72 4.38 -11.10 10.69
CA ASN A 72 5.68 -10.53 10.33
C ASN A 72 6.32 -9.85 11.54
N LYS A 73 7.64 -10.04 11.74
CA LYS A 73 8.39 -9.38 12.81
C LYS A 73 8.26 -7.86 12.73
N VAL A 74 8.47 -7.33 11.52
CA VAL A 74 8.35 -5.91 11.18
C VAL A 74 7.54 -5.73 9.90
N VAL A 75 6.68 -4.71 9.87
CA VAL A 75 5.88 -4.33 8.70
C VAL A 75 6.03 -2.84 8.45
N VAL A 76 6.43 -2.48 7.23
CA VAL A 76 6.49 -1.10 6.75
C VAL A 76 5.27 -0.84 5.88
N VAL A 77 4.49 0.17 6.23
CA VAL A 77 3.36 0.64 5.42
C VAL A 77 3.65 2.06 4.98
N PHE A 78 3.54 2.35 3.69
CA PHE A 78 3.69 3.72 3.18
C PHE A 78 2.39 4.17 2.50
N ALA A 79 1.86 5.32 2.92
CA ALA A 79 0.70 5.93 2.32
C ALA A 79 1.07 6.95 1.25
N TYR A 80 0.31 6.95 0.15
CA TYR A 80 0.42 7.95 -0.91
C TYR A 80 -0.96 8.53 -1.28
N PRO A 81 -1.01 9.82 -1.70
CA PRO A 81 -2.26 10.48 -2.07
C PRO A 81 -3.03 9.82 -3.21
N LYS A 82 -2.33 9.43 -4.28
CA LYS A 82 -2.93 8.92 -5.51
C LYS A 82 -1.94 8.12 -6.36
N ALA A 83 -2.32 6.91 -6.74
CA ALA A 83 -1.57 6.04 -7.63
C ALA A 83 -1.22 6.71 -8.96
N SER A 84 -0.13 6.29 -9.59
CA SER A 84 0.31 6.77 -10.92
C SER A 84 0.52 8.28 -11.07
N THR A 85 0.72 9.01 -9.96
CA THR A 85 1.10 10.44 -10.00
C THR A 85 2.60 10.60 -9.79
N PRO A 86 3.28 11.61 -10.40
CA PRO A 86 4.75 11.67 -10.44
C PRO A 86 5.44 11.51 -9.09
N GLY A 87 4.96 12.21 -8.06
CA GLY A 87 5.52 12.09 -6.72
C GLY A 87 5.27 10.72 -6.09
N CYS A 88 4.09 10.13 -6.25
CA CYS A 88 3.74 8.83 -5.67
C CYS A 88 4.47 7.69 -6.41
N THR A 89 4.62 7.80 -7.73
CA THR A 89 5.48 6.93 -8.53
C THR A 89 6.92 6.99 -8.03
N LYS A 90 7.48 8.19 -7.79
CA LYS A 90 8.84 8.33 -7.26
C LYS A 90 9.03 7.60 -5.92
N GLN A 91 8.07 7.73 -5.01
CA GLN A 91 8.11 7.05 -3.71
C GLN A 91 8.00 5.53 -3.87
N ALA A 92 7.00 5.04 -4.58
CA ALA A 92 6.77 3.60 -4.76
C ALA A 92 7.92 2.92 -5.52
N CYS A 93 8.46 3.56 -6.57
CA CYS A 93 9.67 3.10 -7.23
C CYS A 93 10.87 3.09 -6.28
N GLY A 94 11.03 4.11 -5.43
CA GLY A 94 12.11 4.11 -4.43
C GLY A 94 12.02 2.93 -3.45
N PHE A 95 10.81 2.57 -3.00
CA PHE A 95 10.59 1.35 -2.21
C PHE A 95 10.92 0.08 -2.99
N ARG A 96 10.53 0.00 -4.27
CA ARG A 96 10.87 -1.13 -5.15
C ARG A 96 12.38 -1.29 -5.29
N ASP A 97 13.07 -0.20 -5.58
CA ASP A 97 14.51 -0.20 -5.83
C ASP A 97 15.30 -0.58 -4.57
N ASN A 98 14.71 -0.41 -3.37
CA ASN A 98 15.28 -0.82 -2.08
C ASN A 98 14.63 -2.08 -1.49
N TYR A 99 13.74 -2.76 -2.23
CA TYR A 99 12.91 -3.83 -1.70
C TYR A 99 13.73 -5.04 -1.26
N GLU A 100 14.79 -5.37 -1.99
CA GLU A 100 15.68 -6.50 -1.67
C GLU A 100 16.35 -6.39 -0.31
N GLU A 101 16.61 -5.17 0.16
CA GLU A 101 17.16 -4.93 1.49
C GLU A 101 16.05 -4.83 2.55
N LEU A 102 14.93 -4.18 2.20
CA LEU A 102 13.78 -4.05 3.08
C LEU A 102 13.19 -5.41 3.44
N LYS A 103 13.00 -6.32 2.47
CA LYS A 103 12.37 -7.63 2.68
C LYS A 103 13.10 -8.55 3.66
N LYS A 104 14.40 -8.30 3.90
CA LYS A 104 15.21 -9.03 4.89
C LYS A 104 14.78 -8.68 6.32
N ASN A 105 14.27 -7.47 6.50
CA ASN A 105 13.95 -6.90 7.81
C ASN A 105 12.44 -6.74 8.02
N ALA A 106 11.68 -6.45 6.96
CA ALA A 106 10.27 -6.11 7.06
C ALA A 106 9.46 -6.47 5.79
N ALA A 107 8.19 -6.82 5.98
CA ALA A 107 7.22 -6.83 4.89
C ALA A 107 6.83 -5.39 4.51
N VAL A 108 6.66 -5.11 3.22
CA VAL A 108 6.38 -3.75 2.71
C VAL A 108 5.00 -3.72 2.07
N PHE A 109 4.20 -2.69 2.38
CA PHE A 109 2.88 -2.47 1.78
C PHE A 109 2.69 -1.01 1.38
N GLY A 110 2.17 -0.79 0.17
CA GLY A 110 1.66 0.51 -0.25
C GLY A 110 0.20 0.69 0.18
N LEU A 111 -0.21 1.92 0.52
CA LEU A 111 -1.56 2.22 0.97
C LEU A 111 -2.10 3.50 0.31
N SER A 112 -3.29 3.43 -0.30
CA SER A 112 -4.00 4.63 -0.76
C SER A 112 -5.52 4.42 -0.76
N THR A 113 -6.26 5.49 -1.10
CA THR A 113 -7.72 5.41 -1.28
C THR A 113 -8.11 4.97 -2.69
N ASP A 114 -7.16 4.61 -3.54
CA ASP A 114 -7.42 4.16 -4.91
C ASP A 114 -8.09 2.78 -4.91
N THR A 115 -8.85 2.45 -5.96
CA THR A 115 -9.52 1.15 -6.09
C THR A 115 -8.52 0.02 -6.35
N PRO A 116 -8.87 -1.26 -6.08
CA PRO A 116 -7.99 -2.39 -6.38
C PRO A 116 -7.50 -2.40 -7.83
N ASN A 117 -8.38 -2.12 -8.80
CA ASN A 117 -8.01 -2.07 -10.22
C ASN A 117 -7.00 -0.94 -10.54
N ALA A 118 -7.10 0.21 -9.88
CA ALA A 118 -6.14 1.29 -10.06
C ALA A 118 -4.78 0.94 -9.43
N GLN A 119 -4.79 0.25 -8.29
CA GLN A 119 -3.59 -0.30 -7.66
C GLN A 119 -2.93 -1.36 -8.56
N GLN A 120 -3.70 -2.29 -9.13
CA GLN A 120 -3.21 -3.33 -10.05
C GLN A 120 -2.48 -2.73 -11.24
N LYS A 121 -3.12 -1.79 -11.94
CA LYS A 121 -2.48 -1.07 -13.06
C LYS A 121 -1.20 -0.35 -12.65
N PHE A 122 -1.16 0.19 -11.44
CA PHE A 122 0.02 0.88 -10.92
C PHE A 122 1.15 -0.10 -10.60
N GLN A 123 0.83 -1.25 -10.00
CA GLN A 123 1.75 -2.34 -9.71
C GLN A 123 2.32 -2.98 -10.98
N GLU A 124 1.48 -3.33 -11.95
CA GLU A 124 1.89 -3.90 -13.22
C GLU A 124 2.80 -2.94 -14.01
N LYS A 125 2.41 -1.66 -14.10
CA LYS A 125 3.15 -0.65 -14.88
C LYS A 125 4.58 -0.42 -14.38
N HIS A 126 4.80 -0.59 -13.08
CA HIS A 126 6.10 -0.32 -12.45
C HIS A 126 6.76 -1.57 -11.85
N SER A 127 6.14 -2.73 -12.02
CA SER A 127 6.58 -4.04 -11.54
C SER A 127 6.93 -4.03 -10.06
N PHE A 128 6.00 -3.57 -9.22
CA PHE A 128 6.23 -3.54 -7.78
C PHE A 128 6.20 -4.96 -7.19
N PRO A 129 7.21 -5.36 -6.39
CA PRO A 129 7.33 -6.69 -5.80
C PRO A 129 6.58 -6.83 -4.46
N PHE A 130 5.75 -5.84 -4.12
CA PHE A 130 5.01 -5.75 -2.87
C PHE A 130 3.55 -5.43 -3.12
N ASP A 131 2.70 -5.71 -2.13
CA ASP A 131 1.26 -5.50 -2.22
C ASP A 131 0.88 -4.02 -2.04
N LEU A 132 -0.19 -3.64 -2.73
CA LEU A 132 -0.82 -2.33 -2.65
C LEU A 132 -2.24 -2.47 -2.10
N LEU A 133 -2.43 -1.95 -0.89
CA LEU A 133 -3.70 -1.96 -0.19
C LEU A 133 -4.61 -0.83 -0.67
N SER A 134 -5.85 -1.19 -0.97
CA SER A 134 -6.94 -0.28 -1.32
C SER A 134 -7.78 0.03 -0.08
N ASP A 135 -7.80 1.30 0.32
CA ASP A 135 -8.59 1.80 1.44
C ASP A 135 -9.51 2.98 1.06
N PRO A 136 -10.53 2.77 0.19
CA PRO A 136 -11.43 3.85 -0.25
C PRO A 136 -12.23 4.48 0.90
N GLN A 137 -12.45 3.71 1.98
CA GLN A 137 -13.23 4.10 3.15
C GLN A 137 -12.37 4.69 4.28
N ARG A 138 -11.05 4.77 4.11
CA ARG A 138 -10.10 5.30 5.12
C ARG A 138 -10.14 4.54 6.45
N LYS A 139 -10.43 3.24 6.41
CA LYS A 139 -10.47 2.36 7.59
C LYS A 139 -9.10 2.20 8.24
N LEU A 140 -8.02 2.25 7.45
CA LEU A 140 -6.65 2.21 7.94
C LEU A 140 -6.01 3.61 7.91
N ILE A 141 -6.20 4.37 6.82
CA ILE A 141 -5.63 5.72 6.66
C ILE A 141 -6.12 6.69 7.74
N GLY A 142 -7.40 6.58 8.14
CA GLY A 142 -8.01 7.41 9.18
C GLY A 142 -7.33 7.20 10.53
N PRO A 143 -7.41 5.99 11.11
CA PRO A 143 -6.76 5.70 12.40
C PRO A 143 -5.25 5.93 12.39
N LEU A 144 -4.57 5.78 11.26
CA LEU A 144 -3.13 6.08 11.18
C LEU A 144 -2.78 7.57 11.10
N GLY A 145 -3.77 8.46 11.02
CA GLY A 145 -3.59 9.92 11.04
C GLY A 145 -3.14 10.57 9.74
N ALA A 146 -3.18 9.82 8.63
CA ALA A 146 -2.82 10.31 7.32
C ALA A 146 -4.00 10.95 6.56
N SER A 147 -5.16 11.18 7.19
CA SER A 147 -6.26 11.88 6.53
C SER A 147 -5.98 13.38 6.34
N LYS A 148 -6.39 13.93 5.18
CA LYS A 148 -6.35 15.36 4.84
C LYS A 148 -7.78 15.88 4.60
N SER A 149 -8.12 17.02 5.22
CA SER A 149 -9.41 17.70 5.05
C SER A 149 -9.40 18.62 3.80
N PRO A 150 -10.49 18.73 3.02
CA PRO A 150 -11.76 18.00 3.13
C PRO A 150 -11.73 16.59 2.52
N SER A 151 -10.74 16.28 1.68
CA SER A 151 -10.48 14.95 1.14
C SER A 151 -9.01 14.84 0.71
N GLY A 152 -8.41 13.69 0.95
CA GLY A 152 -7.04 13.36 0.51
C GLY A 152 -6.25 12.57 1.55
N THR A 153 -5.11 12.04 1.15
CA THR A 153 -4.20 11.29 2.03
C THR A 153 -2.88 12.03 2.10
N LYS A 154 -2.36 12.24 3.31
CA LYS A 154 -1.03 12.77 3.55
C LYS A 154 -0.02 11.67 3.24
N ARG A 155 1.00 11.98 2.44
CA ARG A 155 2.12 11.06 2.21
C ARG A 155 2.80 10.77 3.54
N SER A 156 2.85 9.51 3.92
CA SER A 156 3.23 9.09 5.28
C SER A 156 3.83 7.69 5.23
N TYR A 157 4.52 7.28 6.28
CA TYR A 157 4.85 5.87 6.50
C TYR A 157 4.77 5.51 7.97
N TRP A 158 4.64 4.21 8.22
CA TRP A 158 4.60 3.63 9.55
C TRP A 158 5.42 2.36 9.56
N VAL A 159 6.01 2.08 10.70
CA VAL A 159 6.71 0.83 10.97
C VAL A 159 6.04 0.19 12.17
N PHE A 160 5.51 -1.01 11.96
CA PHE A 160 4.98 -1.86 13.00
C PHE A 160 6.00 -2.93 13.33
N ALA A 161 6.14 -3.26 14.61
CA ALA A 161 6.93 -4.40 15.05
C ALA A 161 6.19 -5.12 16.19
N HIS A 162 6.15 -6.44 16.15
CA HIS A 162 5.48 -7.31 17.14
C HIS A 162 4.03 -6.88 17.44
N GLY A 163 3.20 -6.69 16.40
CA GLY A 163 1.80 -6.31 16.60
C GLY A 163 1.55 -4.82 16.92
N LYS A 164 2.61 -4.02 17.14
CA LYS A 164 2.51 -2.65 17.67
C LYS A 164 3.13 -1.62 16.74
N LEU A 165 2.57 -0.42 16.74
CA LEU A 165 3.09 0.72 16.00
C LEU A 165 4.36 1.25 16.68
N ARG A 166 5.52 1.17 16.03
CA ARG A 166 6.80 1.67 16.58
C ARG A 166 7.16 3.04 16.04
N ILE A 167 7.01 3.24 14.73
CA ILE A 167 7.24 4.55 14.12
C ILE A 167 6.01 5.01 13.34
N LYS A 168 5.68 6.29 13.51
CA LYS A 168 4.63 7.01 12.80
C LYS A 168 5.19 8.31 12.23
N ARG A 169 5.18 8.45 10.90
CA ARG A 169 5.74 9.62 10.20
C ARG A 169 4.72 10.14 9.21
N ILE A 170 4.18 11.32 9.51
CA ILE A 170 3.10 11.95 8.75
C ILE A 170 3.64 13.11 7.92
N SER A 171 3.17 13.24 6.68
CA SER A 171 3.52 14.34 5.77
C SER A 171 5.01 14.40 5.40
N VAL A 172 5.54 13.27 4.93
CA VAL A 172 6.94 13.12 4.48
C VAL A 172 7.09 13.40 2.98
N SER A 173 8.33 13.64 2.54
CA SER A 173 8.66 13.70 1.11
C SER A 173 8.77 12.30 0.49
N PRO A 174 8.74 12.16 -0.85
CA PRO A 174 8.91 10.86 -1.52
C PRO A 174 10.22 10.15 -1.15
N GLU A 175 11.32 10.88 -1.09
CA GLU A 175 12.66 10.32 -0.85
C GLU A 175 12.87 10.01 0.62
N ALA A 176 12.50 10.94 1.51
CA ALA A 176 12.60 10.75 2.96
C ALA A 176 11.78 9.54 3.42
N SER A 177 10.60 9.33 2.81
CA SER A 177 9.78 8.16 3.10
C SER A 177 10.51 6.83 2.88
N VAL A 178 11.44 6.76 1.94
CA VAL A 178 12.16 5.51 1.62
C VAL A 178 13.39 5.38 2.50
N SER A 179 14.22 6.43 2.54
CA SER A 179 15.49 6.40 3.27
C SER A 179 15.29 6.24 4.78
N GLU A 180 14.33 6.97 5.36
CA GLU A 180 14.04 6.88 6.78
C GLU A 180 13.34 5.55 7.11
N ALA A 181 12.34 5.13 6.34
CA ALA A 181 11.64 3.86 6.61
C ALA A 181 12.58 2.66 6.56
N LYS A 182 13.54 2.65 5.63
CA LYS A 182 14.57 1.63 5.53
C LYS A 182 15.44 1.57 6.79
N LYS A 183 15.93 2.73 7.23
CA LYS A 183 16.75 2.85 8.44
C LYS A 183 15.97 2.42 9.68
N GLU A 184 14.79 2.98 9.87
CA GLU A 184 13.97 2.74 11.06
C GLU A 184 13.41 1.31 11.13
N ALA A 185 13.15 0.67 9.98
CA ALA A 185 12.79 -0.74 9.93
C ALA A 185 13.96 -1.64 10.38
N ALA A 186 15.19 -1.35 9.95
CA ALA A 186 16.37 -2.08 10.40
C ALA A 186 16.64 -1.89 11.90
N GLU A 187 16.47 -0.67 12.41
CA GLU A 187 16.59 -0.38 13.85
C GLU A 187 15.50 -1.08 14.67
N ALA A 188 14.27 -1.19 14.14
CA ALA A 188 13.18 -1.89 14.80
C ALA A 188 13.49 -3.37 15.03
N VAL A 189 14.07 -4.06 14.03
CA VAL A 189 14.51 -5.47 14.18
C VAL A 189 15.51 -5.63 15.33
N GLN A 190 16.53 -4.76 15.39
CA GLN A 190 17.58 -4.83 16.42
C GLN A 190 17.06 -4.57 17.84
N ALA A 191 16.06 -3.70 17.97
CA ALA A 191 15.44 -3.41 19.26
C ALA A 191 14.65 -4.60 19.82
N ASP A 192 14.17 -5.48 18.94
CA ASP A 192 13.40 -6.65 19.31
C ASP A 192 14.30 -7.86 19.62
N ASP A 193 15.41 -8.07 18.89
CA ASP A 193 16.40 -9.11 19.21
C ASP A 193 16.97 -8.96 20.64
N ASN A 194 17.13 -7.71 21.11
CA ASN A 194 17.61 -7.42 22.46
C ASN A 194 16.52 -7.61 23.54
N LYS A 195 15.25 -7.79 23.15
CA LYS A 195 14.10 -7.96 24.04
C LYS A 195 13.75 -9.43 24.22
N ASP A 196 13.84 -10.23 23.17
CA ASP A 196 13.67 -11.70 23.22
C ASP A 196 14.72 -12.35 24.13
N ALA A 197 15.98 -11.89 24.07
CA ALA A 197 17.06 -12.31 24.98
C ALA A 197 16.79 -12.01 26.48
N LYS A 198 15.80 -11.16 26.80
CA LYS A 198 15.45 -10.78 28.18
C LYS A 198 14.19 -11.48 28.70
N GLU A 199 13.36 -12.03 27.82
CA GLU A 199 12.15 -12.77 28.20
C GLU A 199 12.46 -14.27 28.43
N GLU A 200 13.42 -14.84 27.69
CA GLU A 200 13.93 -16.21 27.91
C GLU A 200 14.71 -16.38 29.23
N ALA A 201 15.23 -15.30 29.81
CA ALA A 201 15.92 -15.33 31.11
C ALA A 201 14.95 -15.30 32.33
N LYS A 202 13.64 -15.32 32.12
CA LYS A 202 12.63 -15.19 33.18
C LYS A 202 11.74 -16.42 33.40
N GLU A 203 11.89 -17.47 32.60
CA GLU A 203 11.09 -18.70 32.69
C GLU A 203 11.84 -19.87 33.38
N GLU A 204 13.09 -19.67 33.84
CA GLU A 204 13.87 -20.70 34.56
C GLU A 204 13.94 -20.51 36.09
N LEU A 205 13.01 -19.79 36.73
CA LEU A 205 13.03 -19.56 38.19
C LEU A 205 11.68 -19.77 38.88
N ASP A 206 10.90 -20.78 38.48
CA ASP A 206 9.79 -21.30 39.28
C ASP A 206 9.42 -22.75 38.94
N GLY A 207 10.40 -23.65 38.98
CA GLY A 207 10.18 -25.09 38.94
C GLY A 207 11.08 -25.82 39.94
N GLU A 208 10.46 -26.59 40.84
CA GLU A 208 11.06 -27.67 41.65
C GLU A 208 11.76 -27.29 42.97
N ASN A 209 10.95 -27.12 44.02
CA ASN A 209 11.30 -27.69 45.32
C ASN A 209 10.06 -28.23 46.06
N SER A 210 9.68 -29.46 45.72
CA SER A 210 8.96 -30.43 46.55
C SER A 210 9.01 -31.77 45.80
N GLY A 211 9.43 -32.93 46.30
CA GLY A 211 9.84 -33.40 47.62
C GLY A 211 9.66 -34.93 47.61
N GLY A 212 10.64 -35.69 48.13
CA GLY A 212 10.57 -37.14 48.44
C GLY A 212 10.47 -38.08 47.22
N ASP A 213 10.78 -39.37 47.27
CA ASP A 213 11.18 -40.32 48.31
C ASP A 213 11.35 -41.67 47.58
N ASP A 214 12.47 -42.36 47.84
CA ASP A 214 12.79 -43.79 47.72
C ASP A 214 12.22 -44.68 46.59
N GLY A 215 13.14 -45.45 45.97
CA GLY A 215 12.80 -46.64 45.20
C GLY A 215 13.97 -47.23 44.42
N ASP A 216 14.84 -47.97 45.11
CA ASP A 216 15.76 -48.95 44.52
C ASP A 216 15.00 -49.93 43.60
N ASP A 217 15.52 -50.17 42.39
CA ASP A 217 15.35 -51.46 41.70
C ASP A 217 16.54 -51.69 40.75
N ASP A 218 17.46 -52.51 41.24
CA ASP A 218 18.50 -53.19 40.49
C ASP A 218 17.86 -54.04 39.37
N SER A 219 18.32 -53.85 38.14
CA SER A 219 18.29 -54.89 37.11
C SER A 219 19.38 -54.60 36.09
N ASP A 220 20.50 -55.29 36.28
CA ASP A 220 21.53 -55.54 35.29
C ASP A 220 20.89 -56.02 33.96
N ASP A 221 21.26 -55.40 32.85
CA ASP A 221 21.27 -56.08 31.56
C ASP A 221 22.44 -55.50 30.73
N ASP A 222 23.55 -56.23 30.80
CA ASP A 222 24.67 -56.20 29.87
C ASP A 222 24.19 -56.41 28.44
N GLU A 223 24.49 -55.50 27.50
CA GLU A 223 24.88 -55.88 26.13
C GLU A 223 25.86 -54.85 25.51
N ASP A 224 27.14 -55.25 25.55
CA ASP A 224 28.15 -55.18 24.49
C ASP A 224 27.78 -54.36 23.22
N PHE A 225 28.29 -53.14 23.09
CA PHE A 225 28.45 -52.51 21.77
C PHE A 225 29.86 -51.96 21.57
N LYS A 226 30.54 -52.61 20.63
CA LYS A 226 31.93 -52.47 20.21
C LYS A 226 32.33 -51.05 19.83
N GLU A 227 33.58 -50.76 20.21
CA GLU A 227 34.50 -49.78 19.64
C GLU A 227 34.46 -49.76 18.11
N HIS A 228 34.34 -48.56 17.54
CA HIS A 228 34.78 -48.28 16.18
C HIS A 228 35.75 -47.09 16.21
N GLU A 229 37.04 -47.42 16.24
CA GLU A 229 38.09 -46.53 15.76
C GLU A 229 38.15 -46.58 14.23
N GLY A 230 38.52 -45.46 13.62
CA GLY A 230 38.70 -45.27 12.18
C GLY A 230 37.64 -44.31 11.63
N ASP A 231 37.95 -43.26 10.89
CA ASP A 231 39.18 -42.85 10.24
C ASP A 231 39.00 -41.35 9.94
N ASP A 232 40.07 -40.59 10.09
CA ASP A 232 40.18 -39.17 9.77
C ASP A 232 40.54 -39.02 8.28
N PRO A 233 39.69 -38.46 7.40
CA PRO A 233 40.14 -38.05 6.08
C PRO A 233 40.49 -36.55 6.07
N GLU A 234 41.79 -36.33 6.17
CA GLU A 234 42.61 -35.45 5.33
C GLU A 234 41.97 -34.18 4.76
N LEU A 235 42.45 -33.05 5.30
CA LEU A 235 42.49 -31.75 4.65
C LEU A 235 43.31 -31.82 3.36
N GLU A 236 42.66 -31.81 2.20
CA GLU A 236 43.33 -31.43 0.95
C GLU A 236 43.28 -29.92 0.77
N GLU A 237 44.43 -29.29 1.02
CA GLU A 237 44.79 -28.01 0.43
C GLU A 237 44.93 -28.16 -1.08
N VAL A 238 44.18 -27.37 -1.84
CA VAL A 238 44.51 -27.09 -3.25
C VAL A 238 44.87 -25.61 -3.36
N GLY A 239 46.17 -25.35 -3.46
CA GLY A 239 46.75 -24.08 -3.90
C GLY A 239 46.25 -23.69 -5.29
N GLN A 240 45.91 -22.42 -5.48
CA GLN A 240 46.77 -21.39 -6.10
C GLN A 240 46.70 -21.38 -7.64
N GLU A 241 46.44 -20.16 -8.13
CA GLU A 241 46.97 -19.60 -9.38
C GLU A 241 46.29 -20.13 -10.67
N GLU A 242 45.86 -19.35 -11.65
CA GLU A 242 46.21 -18.01 -12.14
C GLU A 242 45.03 -17.46 -12.99
N ASP A 243 45.15 -16.18 -13.36
CA ASP A 243 44.70 -15.55 -14.61
C ASP A 243 43.35 -15.91 -15.27
N GLU A 244 42.47 -14.91 -15.39
CA GLU A 244 42.08 -14.43 -16.72
C GLU A 244 41.45 -13.03 -16.65
N GLU A 245 42.30 -12.09 -17.04
CA GLU A 245 42.03 -10.75 -17.53
C GLU A 245 40.96 -10.76 -18.64
N TYR A 246 39.81 -10.12 -18.40
CA TYR A 246 38.89 -9.73 -19.47
C TYR A 246 38.56 -8.24 -19.39
N GLY A 247 39.28 -7.48 -20.20
CA GLY A 247 38.64 -6.67 -21.23
C GLY A 247 38.00 -5.36 -20.79
N GLU A 248 38.84 -4.39 -20.48
CA GLU A 248 38.52 -2.98 -20.68
C GLU A 248 38.36 -2.74 -22.20
N GLY A 249 37.13 -2.48 -22.66
CA GLY A 249 36.77 -2.36 -24.06
C GLY A 249 35.99 -1.08 -24.35
N ASP A 250 36.75 -0.03 -24.63
CA ASP A 250 36.45 1.08 -25.55
C ASP A 250 35.13 1.85 -25.38
N LEU A 251 35.25 2.97 -24.66
CA LEU A 251 34.55 4.21 -25.00
C LEU A 251 34.82 4.58 -26.46
N LYS A 252 33.80 4.51 -27.32
CA LYS A 252 33.76 5.33 -28.53
C LYS A 252 32.97 6.60 -28.25
N LYS A 253 33.72 7.70 -28.20
CA LYS A 253 33.27 9.03 -28.58
C LYS A 253 32.80 8.98 -30.03
N ASP A 254 31.58 9.42 -30.26
CA ASP A 254 31.20 10.02 -31.54
C ASP A 254 30.81 11.47 -31.21
N GLU A 255 31.82 12.34 -31.24
CA GLU A 255 31.66 13.76 -31.60
C GLU A 255 31.74 13.84 -33.14
N ASP A 256 31.17 14.91 -33.69
CA ASP A 256 31.32 15.39 -35.08
C ASP A 256 30.20 15.02 -36.06
N SER A 257 29.16 15.87 -36.14
CA SER A 257 28.91 16.62 -37.37
C SER A 257 27.91 17.75 -37.15
N GLU A 258 28.43 18.97 -37.13
CA GLU A 258 27.70 20.18 -37.45
C GLU A 258 27.12 20.07 -38.87
N ALA A 259 25.84 20.43 -39.02
CA ALA A 259 25.29 20.84 -40.30
C ALA A 259 24.31 21.99 -40.05
N ASP A 260 24.82 23.19 -40.28
CA ASP A 260 24.06 24.40 -40.57
C ASP A 260 22.97 24.13 -41.62
N VAL A 261 21.73 24.48 -41.31
CA VAL A 261 20.79 24.95 -42.34
C VAL A 261 20.16 26.24 -41.84
N GLU A 262 20.47 27.28 -42.61
CA GLU A 262 20.05 28.64 -42.43
C GLU A 262 18.53 28.84 -42.53
N VAL A 263 18.15 29.92 -41.87
CA VAL A 263 16.87 30.59 -41.77
C VAL A 263 16.26 30.93 -43.13
N GLU A 264 14.97 30.61 -43.33
CA GLU A 264 14.09 31.46 -44.13
C GLU A 264 12.78 31.77 -43.39
N ASN A 265 12.39 33.04 -43.55
CA ASN A 265 11.41 33.80 -42.79
C ASN A 265 9.95 33.42 -43.11
N GLY A 266 9.10 33.48 -42.10
CA GLY A 266 7.64 33.31 -42.23
C GLY A 266 6.87 34.07 -41.16
N ASP A 267 6.62 35.33 -41.46
CA ASP A 267 5.81 36.35 -40.78
C ASP A 267 4.50 35.84 -40.12
N SER A 268 4.27 36.19 -38.85
CA SER A 268 2.99 36.78 -38.44
C SER A 268 3.02 37.41 -37.04
N LYS A 269 2.80 38.72 -37.05
CA LYS A 269 2.33 39.60 -35.98
C LYS A 269 1.12 38.98 -35.24
N GLY A 270 0.78 39.31 -33.99
CA GLY A 270 1.23 40.40 -33.15
C GLY A 270 0.71 40.24 -31.71
N ALA A 271 1.12 41.19 -30.88
CA ALA A 271 0.91 41.22 -29.44
C ALA A 271 -0.18 42.24 -29.05
N LYS A 272 -0.84 41.96 -27.91
CA LYS A 272 -1.54 42.90 -26.97
C LYS A 272 -2.76 43.62 -27.56
N GLU A 273 -3.81 43.99 -26.82
CA GLU A 273 -3.84 44.78 -25.58
C GLU A 273 -5.27 44.78 -25.00
N GLU A 274 -5.37 45.19 -23.73
CA GLU A 274 -6.57 45.51 -22.95
C GLU A 274 -7.56 46.46 -23.64
N ALA A 275 -8.86 46.25 -23.40
CA ALA A 275 -9.84 47.25 -22.91
C ALA A 275 -11.27 46.73 -23.18
N ASN A 276 -12.14 46.79 -22.17
CA ASN A 276 -13.59 46.77 -22.35
C ASN A 276 -14.17 47.58 -21.17
N GLU A 277 -14.26 48.90 -21.30
CA GLU A 277 -15.34 49.68 -21.93
C GLU A 277 -16.61 49.74 -21.06
N LEU A 278 -16.85 50.95 -20.54
CA LEU A 278 -18.08 51.40 -19.89
C LEU A 278 -19.21 51.49 -20.91
N GLN A 279 -20.44 51.23 -20.48
CA GLN A 279 -21.60 51.88 -21.08
C GLN A 279 -22.68 52.15 -20.04
N ASP A 280 -22.85 53.44 -19.74
CA ASP A 280 -24.02 54.03 -19.12
C ASP A 280 -25.14 54.16 -20.16
N GLY A 281 -26.39 53.99 -19.75
CA GLY A 281 -27.55 54.19 -20.62
C GLY A 281 -28.88 53.87 -19.95
N GLU A 282 -29.59 54.94 -19.59
CA GLU A 282 -30.91 55.03 -19.00
C GLU A 282 -32.01 54.26 -19.76
N ALA A 283 -32.95 53.66 -19.02
CA ALA A 283 -34.35 53.57 -19.45
C ALA A 283 -35.26 53.28 -18.24
N GLU A 284 -36.10 54.27 -17.97
CA GLU A 284 -37.26 54.24 -17.09
C GLU A 284 -38.28 53.20 -17.58
N ASN A 285 -38.95 52.47 -16.68
CA ASN A 285 -40.40 52.29 -16.78
C ASN A 285 -40.99 51.80 -15.46
N GLU A 286 -41.97 52.57 -14.99
CA GLU A 286 -42.88 52.27 -13.90
C GLU A 286 -43.95 51.27 -14.38
N GLY A 287 -44.60 50.59 -13.42
CA GLY A 287 -45.67 49.62 -13.65
C GLY A 287 -45.66 48.63 -12.49
N GLU A 288 -46.18 48.99 -11.31
CA GLU A 288 -47.62 48.95 -10.95
C GLU A 288 -48.25 47.55 -11.11
N ASN A 289 -49.09 47.27 -10.11
CA ASN A 289 -50.11 46.22 -10.00
C ASN A 289 -49.67 44.89 -9.37
N GLU A 290 -50.02 44.69 -8.10
CA GLU A 290 -51.31 44.11 -7.62
C GLU A 290 -51.11 42.59 -7.46
N ASN A 291 -51.63 41.87 -6.49
CA ASN A 291 -52.48 42.05 -5.33
C ASN A 291 -52.52 40.63 -4.69
N GLU A 292 -52.82 40.53 -3.39
CA GLU A 292 -53.48 39.36 -2.74
C GLU A 292 -52.75 37.98 -2.82
N GLU A 293 -52.67 37.14 -1.80
CA GLU A 293 -53.38 36.99 -0.51
C GLU A 293 -52.54 36.06 0.39
#